data_AF-A0A941QYS4-F1
#
_entry.id   AF-A0A941QYS4-F1
#
_cell.length_a   1.000
_cell.length_b   1.000
_cell.length_c   1.000
_cell.angle_alpha   90.00
_cell.angle_beta   90.00
_cell.angle_gamma   90.00
#
_symmetry.space_group_name_H-M   'P 1'
#
loop_
_entity.id
_entity.type
_entity.pdbx_description
1 polymer ?
#
loop_
_entity_poly.entity_id
_entity_poly.type
_entity_poly.pdbx_seq_one_letter_code
_entity_poly.pdbx_strand_id
1 'polypeptide(L)'
;MRFIIRVSNDEFRIESCDGEAAAAPSAADHLIADADTLLRLYVATDRDDPLFAALQQLRGNFLADLNAVETRPEIYGLIHWLLDDHGIRSQGASLEETADRLSDIDIATDSDQYTDIIFHLRDAIDRLYEMELDDI
;
A
#
# COMPACT_ATOMS: atom_id res chain seq x y z
N MET A 1 3.53 5.75 -11.15
CA MET A 1 4.19 6.49 -10.06
C MET A 1 5.54 5.83 -9.80
N ARG A 2 6.65 6.57 -9.66
CA ARG A 2 7.97 5.96 -9.43
C ARG A 2 8.69 6.58 -8.24
N PHE A 3 9.36 5.74 -7.46
CA PHE A 3 10.08 6.16 -6.26
C PHE A 3 11.49 5.57 -6.19
N ILE A 4 12.39 6.26 -5.51
CA ILE A 4 13.66 5.73 -5.05
C ILE A 4 13.67 5.81 -3.53
N ILE A 5 14.03 4.71 -2.87
CA ILE A 5 14.42 4.70 -1.46
C ILE A 5 15.94 4.90 -1.41
N ARG A 6 16.36 6.10 -1.01
CA ARG A 6 17.75 6.46 -0.79
C ARG A 6 18.25 5.90 0.52
N VAL A 7 19.42 5.26 0.48
CA VAL A 7 20.09 4.74 1.67
C VAL A 7 21.22 5.69 2.05
N SER A 8 21.21 6.20 3.28
CA SER A 8 22.27 7.08 3.79
C SER A 8 22.47 6.87 5.29
N ASN A 9 23.61 6.28 5.68
CA ASN A 9 23.99 6.05 7.09
C ASN A 9 22.84 5.46 7.95
N ASP A 10 22.27 4.33 7.51
CA ASP A 10 21.13 3.64 8.15
C ASP A 10 19.79 4.41 8.16
N GLU A 11 19.71 5.53 7.45
CA GLU A 11 18.46 6.26 7.20
C GLU A 11 17.93 5.96 5.80
N PHE A 12 16.63 5.68 5.71
CA PHE A 12 15.91 5.48 4.44
C PHE A 12 15.08 6.73 4.14
N ARG A 13 15.25 7.29 2.93
CA ARG A 13 14.46 8.45 2.47
C ARG A 13 13.80 8.15 1.15
N ILE A 14 12.52 8.51 1.04
CA ILE A 14 11.75 8.30 -0.19
C ILE A 14 11.82 9.56 -1.05
N GLU A 15 12.22 9.39 -2.31
CA GLU A 15 12.22 10.44 -3.34
C GLU A 15 11.32 10.01 -4.51
N SER A 16 10.37 10.86 -4.90
CA SER A 16 9.61 10.67 -6.15
C SER A 16 10.52 10.94 -7.36
N CYS A 17 10.42 10.07 -8.36
CA CYS A 17 11.26 10.09 -9.56
C CYS A 17 10.49 10.52 -10.82
N ASP A 18 9.30 11.07 -10.67
CA ASP A 18 8.45 11.48 -11.79
C ASP A 18 8.88 12.84 -12.41
N GLY A 19 10.04 13.39 -12.02
CA GLY A 19 10.61 14.64 -12.54
C GLY A 19 11.96 14.46 -13.27
N GLU A 20 12.23 15.32 -14.26
CA GLU A 20 13.45 15.34 -15.11
C GLU A 20 14.79 15.45 -14.37
N ALA A 21 14.78 15.77 -13.07
CA ALA A 21 15.96 16.02 -12.25
C ALA A 21 16.31 14.88 -11.27
N ALA A 22 15.61 13.74 -11.31
CA ALA A 22 15.89 12.63 -10.41
C ALA A 22 17.32 12.09 -10.65
N ALA A 23 18.20 12.25 -9.66
CA ALA A 23 19.54 11.70 -9.72
C ALA A 23 19.47 10.17 -9.82
N ALA A 24 20.35 9.56 -10.62
CA ALA A 24 20.37 8.11 -10.79
C ALA A 24 20.47 7.40 -9.42
N PRO A 25 19.77 6.26 -9.22
CA PRO A 25 19.92 5.47 -8.02
C PRO A 25 21.37 4.98 -7.88
N SER A 26 21.89 5.02 -6.66
CA SER A 26 23.14 4.36 -6.29
C SER A 26 22.93 2.84 -6.22
N ALA A 27 24.01 2.07 -6.14
CA ALA A 27 23.92 0.61 -5.99
C ALA A 27 23.27 0.15 -4.67
N ALA A 28 23.21 1.05 -3.67
CA ALA A 28 22.56 0.79 -2.38
C ALA A 28 21.09 1.25 -2.35
N ASP A 29 20.65 2.04 -3.34
CA ASP A 29 19.29 2.56 -3.37
C ASP A 29 18.31 1.52 -3.91
N HIS A 30 17.05 1.59 -3.45
CA HIS A 30 15.99 0.74 -3.98
C HIS A 30 15.11 1.53 -4.94
N LEU A 31 15.13 1.16 -6.22
CA LEU A 31 14.21 1.71 -7.22
C LEU A 31 12.89 0.96 -7.16
N ILE A 32 11.80 1.68 -6.90
CA ILE A 32 10.43 1.17 -6.85
C ILE A 32 9.70 1.73 -8.06
N ALA A 33 9.63 0.92 -9.13
CA ALA A 33 9.05 1.34 -10.41
C ALA A 33 7.51 1.31 -10.40
N ASP A 34 6.92 0.43 -9.60
CA ASP A 34 5.50 0.10 -9.56
C ASP A 34 5.14 -0.60 -8.23
N ALA A 35 3.86 -0.92 -8.07
CA ALA A 35 3.34 -1.60 -6.89
C ALA A 35 3.83 -3.05 -6.78
N ASP A 36 4.04 -3.77 -7.89
CA ASP A 36 4.60 -5.14 -7.89
C ASP A 36 6.02 -5.14 -7.30
N THR A 37 6.87 -4.20 -7.71
CA THR A 37 8.23 -4.02 -7.19
C THR A 37 8.21 -3.75 -5.69
N LEU A 38 7.29 -2.89 -5.22
CA LEU A 38 7.11 -2.62 -3.81
C LEU A 38 6.71 -3.88 -3.03
N LEU A 39 5.71 -4.62 -3.52
CA LEU A 39 5.19 -5.82 -2.87
C LEU A 39 6.23 -6.94 -2.79
N ARG A 40 7.04 -7.12 -3.84
CA ARG A 40 8.14 -8.10 -3.81
C ARG A 40 9.20 -7.75 -2.78
N LEU A 41 9.56 -6.46 -2.69
CA LEU A 41 10.52 -6.01 -1.69
C LEU A 41 9.95 -6.17 -0.28
N TYR A 42 8.68 -5.84 -0.08
CA TYR A 42 7.97 -6.11 1.18
C TYR A 42 8.05 -7.59 1.60
N VAL A 43 7.77 -8.53 0.69
CA VAL A 43 7.82 -9.98 1.00
C VAL A 43 9.24 -10.44 1.33
N ALA A 44 10.26 -9.78 0.77
CA ALA A 44 11.67 -10.14 0.98
C ALA A 44 12.30 -9.47 2.22
N THR A 45 11.65 -8.48 2.82
CA THR A 45 12.20 -7.67 3.92
C THR A 45 11.62 -8.13 5.27
N ASP A 46 12.49 -8.37 6.24
CA ASP A 46 12.09 -8.69 7.61
C ASP A 46 11.39 -7.49 8.28
N ARG A 47 10.41 -7.75 9.15
CA ARG A 47 9.63 -6.69 9.84
C ARG A 47 10.48 -5.82 10.78
N ASP A 48 11.56 -6.38 11.30
CA ASP A 48 12.50 -5.68 12.19
C ASP A 48 13.55 -4.87 11.39
N ASP A 49 13.59 -4.99 10.06
CA ASP A 49 14.49 -4.23 9.21
C ASP A 49 14.03 -2.77 9.11
N PRO A 50 14.92 -1.77 9.28
CA PRO A 50 14.51 -0.36 9.16
C PRO A 50 13.98 0.02 7.76
N LEU A 51 14.31 -0.75 6.71
CA LEU A 51 13.71 -0.61 5.39
C LEU A 51 12.20 -0.83 5.43
N PHE A 52 11.70 -1.72 6.30
CA PHE A 52 10.28 -2.06 6.37
C PHE A 52 9.39 -0.84 6.61
N ALA A 53 9.82 0.09 7.48
CA ALA A 53 9.12 1.33 7.74
C ALA A 53 9.04 2.24 6.50
N ALA A 54 10.11 2.29 5.69
CA ALA A 54 10.10 3.03 4.43
C ALA A 54 9.17 2.39 3.40
N LEU A 55 9.10 1.05 3.37
CA LEU A 55 8.15 0.34 2.50
C LEU A 55 6.70 0.65 2.91
N GLN A 56 6.38 0.65 4.20
CA GLN A 56 5.05 1.01 4.70
C GLN A 56 4.65 2.43 4.29
N GLN A 57 5.58 3.38 4.35
CA GLN A 57 5.33 4.74 3.88
C GLN A 57 5.05 4.78 2.36
N LEU A 58 5.81 4.02 1.56
CA LEU A 58 5.54 3.90 0.12
C LEU A 58 4.19 3.24 -0.18
N ARG A 59 3.77 2.23 0.59
CA ARG A 59 2.43 1.66 0.46
C ARG A 59 1.37 2.75 0.61
N GLY A 60 1.52 3.63 1.60
CA GLY A 60 0.62 4.76 1.81
C GLY A 60 0.50 5.66 0.57
N ASN A 61 1.61 5.90 -0.14
CA ASN A 61 1.59 6.68 -1.39
C ASN A 61 0.80 5.98 -2.51
N PHE A 62 0.96 4.66 -2.68
CA PHE A 62 0.18 3.90 -3.66
C PHE A 62 -1.30 3.83 -3.28
N LEU A 63 -1.61 3.64 -1.99
CA LEU A 63 -2.99 3.62 -1.48
C LEU A 63 -3.69 4.99 -1.55
N ALA A 64 -2.93 6.08 -1.66
CA ALA A 64 -3.47 7.43 -1.87
C ALA A 64 -3.77 7.73 -3.35
N ASP A 65 -3.24 6.94 -4.28
CA ASP A 65 -3.49 7.06 -5.72
C ASP A 65 -3.53 5.67 -6.39
N LEU A 66 -4.64 4.96 -6.17
CA LEU A 66 -4.85 3.64 -6.75
C LEU A 66 -5.03 3.65 -8.27
N ASN A 67 -5.26 4.82 -8.89
CA ASN A 67 -5.28 4.95 -10.35
C ASN A 67 -3.91 4.66 -10.98
N ALA A 68 -2.83 4.84 -10.21
CA ALA A 68 -1.47 4.55 -10.65
C ALA A 68 -1.08 3.06 -10.50
N VAL A 69 -1.96 2.23 -9.94
CA VAL A 69 -1.76 0.78 -9.77
C VAL A 69 -2.34 0.04 -10.97
N GLU A 70 -1.54 -0.81 -11.60
CA GLU A 70 -1.85 -1.33 -12.94
C GLU A 70 -2.74 -2.58 -12.90
N THR A 71 -2.65 -3.38 -11.84
CA THR A 71 -3.31 -4.69 -11.81
C THR A 71 -4.14 -4.93 -10.54
N ARG A 72 -5.25 -5.68 -10.68
CA ARG A 72 -6.09 -6.10 -9.54
C ARG A 72 -5.28 -6.83 -8.45
N PRO A 73 -4.38 -7.79 -8.78
CA PRO A 73 -3.55 -8.46 -7.77
C PRO A 73 -2.67 -7.51 -6.95
N GLU A 74 -2.16 -6.43 -7.54
CA GLU A 74 -1.37 -5.42 -6.81
C GLU A 74 -2.23 -4.68 -5.79
N ILE A 75 -3.44 -4.26 -6.16
CA ILE A 75 -4.39 -3.61 -5.24
C ILE A 75 -4.71 -4.53 -4.05
N TYR A 76 -5.02 -5.80 -4.34
CA TYR A 76 -5.23 -6.80 -3.28
C TYR A 76 -3.99 -6.97 -2.40
N GLY A 77 -2.79 -7.03 -2.97
CA GLY A 77 -1.54 -7.15 -2.22
C GLY A 77 -1.31 -5.98 -1.25
N LEU A 78 -1.53 -4.75 -1.71
CA LEU A 78 -1.38 -3.54 -0.90
C LEU A 78 -2.38 -3.52 0.27
N ILE A 79 -3.64 -3.85 0.01
CA ILE A 79 -4.70 -3.89 1.02
C ILE A 79 -4.47 -5.02 2.03
N HIS A 80 -4.12 -6.22 1.57
CA HIS A 80 -3.85 -7.34 2.48
C HIS A 80 -2.66 -7.05 3.39
N TRP A 81 -1.63 -6.40 2.88
CA TRP A 81 -0.52 -5.94 3.71
C TRP A 81 -0.99 -4.87 4.73
N LEU A 82 -1.81 -3.89 4.32
CA LEU A 82 -2.38 -2.92 5.25
C LEU A 82 -3.16 -3.61 6.40
N LEU A 83 -4.01 -4.57 6.08
CA LEU A 83 -4.80 -5.28 7.08
C LEU A 83 -3.91 -6.09 8.03
N ASP A 84 -2.89 -6.76 7.50
CA ASP A 84 -1.96 -7.56 8.30
C ASP A 84 -1.15 -6.72 9.29
N ASP A 85 -0.68 -5.53 8.89
CA ASP A 85 0.03 -4.59 9.78
C ASP A 85 -0.84 -4.15 10.96
N HIS A 86 -2.15 -4.06 10.77
CA HIS A 86 -3.11 -3.70 11.81
C HIS A 86 -3.68 -4.92 12.56
N GLY A 87 -3.18 -6.13 12.28
CA GLY A 87 -3.67 -7.37 12.90
C GLY A 87 -5.10 -7.75 12.51
N ILE A 88 -5.62 -7.20 11.41
CA ILE A 88 -6.97 -7.43 10.92
C ILE A 88 -6.97 -8.66 10.02
N ARG A 89 -7.74 -9.69 10.41
CA ARG A 89 -7.90 -10.90 9.60
C ARG A 89 -9.05 -10.72 8.62
N SER A 90 -8.77 -10.80 7.32
CA SER A 90 -9.76 -10.81 6.23
C SER A 90 -9.98 -12.18 5.58
N GLN A 91 -9.44 -13.26 6.16
CA GLN A 91 -9.55 -14.60 5.59
C GLN A 91 -11.01 -15.04 5.44
N GLY A 92 -11.41 -15.30 4.19
CA GLY A 92 -12.76 -15.77 3.85
C GLY A 92 -13.83 -14.68 3.78
N ALA A 93 -13.46 -13.41 3.91
CA ALA A 93 -14.35 -12.26 3.72
C ALA A 93 -13.88 -11.42 2.52
N SER A 94 -14.82 -10.78 1.83
CA SER A 94 -14.52 -9.78 0.82
C SER A 94 -13.95 -8.50 1.47
N LEU A 95 -13.37 -7.61 0.66
CA LEU A 95 -12.95 -6.29 1.14
C LEU A 95 -14.13 -5.47 1.66
N GLU A 96 -15.29 -5.59 1.00
CA GLU A 96 -16.54 -4.92 1.39
C GLU A 96 -17.05 -5.42 2.75
N GLU A 97 -17.15 -6.75 2.91
CA GLU A 97 -17.53 -7.36 4.20
C GLU A 97 -16.54 -7.00 5.31
N THR A 98 -15.25 -6.87 4.98
CA THR A 98 -14.24 -6.42 5.93
C THR A 98 -14.45 -4.97 6.33
N ALA A 99 -14.72 -4.07 5.37
CA ALA A 99 -14.96 -2.66 5.64
C ALA A 99 -16.21 -2.43 6.49
N ASP A 100 -17.31 -3.12 6.17
CA ASP A 100 -18.57 -3.05 6.92
C ASP A 100 -18.37 -3.53 8.36
N ARG A 101 -17.68 -4.67 8.55
CA ARG A 101 -17.39 -5.18 9.90
C ARG A 101 -16.55 -4.20 10.72
N LEU A 102 -15.57 -3.53 10.12
CA LEU A 102 -14.75 -2.53 10.83
C LEU A 102 -15.59 -1.30 11.19
N SER A 103 -16.47 -0.86 10.29
CA SER A 103 -17.40 0.24 10.56
C SER A 103 -18.36 -0.07 11.70
N ASP A 104 -18.88 -1.30 11.76
CA ASP A 104 -19.76 -1.75 12.85
C ASP A 104 -19.04 -1.73 14.20
N ILE A 105 -17.77 -2.12 14.23
CA ILE A 105 -16.95 -2.06 15.45
C ILE A 105 -16.81 -0.61 15.90
N ASP A 106 -16.38 0.28 15.02
CA ASP A 106 -16.19 1.70 15.32
C ASP A 106 -17.48 2.36 15.85
N ILE A 107 -18.63 2.07 15.23
CA ILE A 107 -19.94 2.55 15.70
C ILE A 107 -20.29 1.98 17.08
N ALA A 108 -20.06 0.68 17.30
CA ALA A 108 -20.39 0.02 18.57
C ALA A 108 -19.52 0.51 19.73
N THR A 109 -18.29 0.94 19.45
CA THR A 109 -17.33 1.43 20.46
C THR A 109 -17.23 2.95 20.54
N ASP A 110 -18.01 3.69 19.73
CA ASP A 110 -17.90 5.16 19.61
C ASP A 110 -16.45 5.59 19.35
N SER A 111 -15.80 4.91 18.40
CA SER A 111 -14.40 5.13 18.02
C SER A 111 -14.25 5.38 16.53
N ASP A 112 -13.14 6.02 16.18
CA ASP A 112 -12.68 6.20 14.80
C ASP A 112 -11.40 5.38 14.55
N GLN A 113 -11.25 4.23 15.21
CA GLN A 113 -10.00 3.47 15.21
C GLN A 113 -9.66 2.95 13.81
N TYR A 114 -10.67 2.59 13.02
CA TYR A 114 -10.51 1.96 11.72
C TYR A 114 -10.86 2.87 10.55
N THR A 115 -11.24 4.13 10.80
CA THR A 115 -11.66 5.11 9.79
C THR A 115 -10.72 5.17 8.58
N ASP A 116 -9.40 5.28 8.80
CA ASP A 116 -8.42 5.34 7.70
C ASP A 116 -8.36 4.03 6.90
N ILE A 117 -8.48 2.88 7.56
CA ILE A 117 -8.46 1.56 6.90
C ILE A 117 -9.74 1.35 6.10
N ILE A 118 -10.89 1.74 6.65
CA ILE A 118 -12.19 1.69 5.97
C ILE A 118 -12.15 2.57 4.71
N PHE A 119 -11.54 3.75 4.78
CA PHE A 119 -11.35 4.62 3.63
C PHE A 119 -10.55 3.93 2.51
N HIS A 120 -9.38 3.37 2.83
CA HIS A 120 -8.57 2.65 1.85
C HIS A 120 -9.24 1.40 1.29
N LEU A 121 -10.02 0.68 2.11
CA LEU A 121 -10.80 -0.48 1.63
C LEU A 121 -11.85 -0.04 0.60
N ARG A 122 -12.59 1.05 0.87
CA ARG A 122 -13.61 1.57 -0.05
C ARG A 122 -13.01 2.06 -1.35
N ASP A 123 -11.92 2.82 -1.29
CA ASP A 123 -11.21 3.29 -2.48
C ASP A 123 -10.70 2.12 -3.34
N ALA A 124 -10.17 1.07 -2.70
CA ALA A 124 -9.77 -0.14 -3.40
C ALA A 124 -10.94 -0.89 -4.03
N ILE A 125 -12.08 -0.99 -3.35
CA ILE A 125 -13.30 -1.62 -3.89
C ILE A 125 -13.77 -0.87 -5.14
N ASP A 126 -13.89 0.45 -5.06
CA ASP A 126 -14.32 1.29 -6.18
C ASP A 126 -13.38 1.12 -7.38
N ARG A 127 -12.06 1.21 -7.16
CA ARG A 127 -11.06 1.01 -8.21
C ARG A 127 -11.13 -0.39 -8.83
N LEU A 128 -11.31 -1.44 -8.01
CA LEU A 128 -11.43 -2.81 -8.52
C LEU A 128 -12.68 -2.98 -9.40
N TYR A 129 -13.81 -2.38 -9.02
CA TYR A 129 -15.02 -2.40 -9.85
C TYR A 129 -14.81 -1.65 -11.16
N GLU A 130 -14.13 -0.50 -11.16
CA GLU A 130 -13.78 0.22 -12.39
C GLU A 130 -12.94 -0.66 -13.35
N MET A 131 -11.91 -1.34 -12.83
CA MET A 131 -11.08 -2.24 -13.65
C MET A 131 -11.89 -3.40 -14.24
N GLU A 132 -12.85 -3.93 -13.49
CA GLU A 132 -13.73 -4.99 -14.01
C GLU A 132 -14.67 -4.50 -15.11
N LEU A 133 -15.09 -3.25 -15.07
CA LEU A 133 -15.91 -2.64 -16.13
C LEU A 133 -15.10 -2.33 -17.38
N ASP A 134 -13.85 -1.90 -17.24
CA ASP A 134 -12.94 -1.61 -18.36
C ASP A 134 -12.49 -2.88 -19.10
N ASP A 135 -12.49 -4.03 -18.43
CA ASP A 135 -12.15 -5.35 -18.99
C ASP A 135 -13.28 -5.94 -19.89
N ILE A 136 -14.47 -5.32 -19.96
CA ILE A 136 -15.68 -5.80 -20.68
C ILE A 136 -15.86 -5.10 -22.03
#